data_AF-A0A0N9JMQ3-F1
#
_entry.id   AF-A0A0N9JMQ3-F1
#
_cell.length_a   1.000
_cell.length_b   1.000
_cell.length_c   1.000
_cell.angle_alpha   90.00
_cell.angle_beta   90.00
_cell.angle_gamma   90.00
#
_symmetry.space_group_name_H-M   'P 1'
#
loop_
_entity.id
_entity.type
_entity.pdbx_description
1 polymer ?
#
loop_
_entity_poly.entity_id
_entity_poly.type
_entity_poly.pdbx_seq_one_letter_code
_entity_poly.pdbx_strand_id
1 'polypeptide(L)'
;MNDNEQPSMAIIYFFLYDFSFLLLFLLLGAIVWGLYRDLKDGWINSTRFKNPTAVIVTCSDVLSVILLTSVSILGSPFRWKHLQLVTDKLIQIDEKLGIVAPRRTRKFSIILTAFTLIYLLMISSLDICIWDRASRQTKKMIDKGPINYSPLYFMYVVIIIMEIQYAVSTYNIGQRFIRLNKCLENVLRTGSITDHFRKDLGLGKLNP
;
A
#
# COMPACT_ATOMS: atom_id res chain seq x y z
N MET A 1 -14.70 -24.79 -2.31
CA MET A 1 -14.70 -23.38 -2.73
C MET A 1 -15.79 -23.28 -3.77
N ASN A 2 -16.84 -22.49 -3.51
CA ASN A 2 -18.11 -22.57 -4.24
C ASN A 2 -18.01 -21.76 -5.54
N ASP A 3 -18.21 -22.39 -6.70
CA ASP A 3 -18.01 -21.79 -8.04
C ASP A 3 -18.94 -20.59 -8.35
N ASN A 4 -19.94 -20.33 -7.49
CA ASN A 4 -20.86 -19.19 -7.61
C ASN A 4 -20.34 -17.85 -7.04
N GLU A 5 -19.22 -17.82 -6.30
CA GLU A 5 -18.68 -16.56 -5.73
C GLU A 5 -17.70 -15.83 -6.66
N GLN A 6 -17.14 -16.55 -7.63
CA GLN A 6 -16.11 -16.06 -8.55
C GLN A 6 -16.57 -14.93 -9.49
N PRO A 7 -17.80 -14.94 -10.08
CA PRO A 7 -18.25 -13.83 -10.94
C PRO A 7 -18.56 -12.56 -10.13
N SER A 8 -19.05 -12.68 -8.88
CA SER A 8 -19.34 -11.55 -8.01
C SER A 8 -18.09 -10.75 -7.64
N MET A 9 -17.01 -11.46 -7.30
CA MET A 9 -15.73 -10.84 -6.96
C MET A 9 -15.11 -10.11 -8.16
N ALA A 10 -15.17 -10.68 -9.36
CA ALA A 10 -14.64 -10.05 -10.58
C ALA A 10 -15.36 -8.73 -10.92
N ILE A 11 -16.69 -8.71 -10.76
CA ILE A 11 -17.51 -7.50 -10.95
C ILE A 11 -17.12 -6.43 -9.93
N ILE A 12 -16.98 -6.79 -8.65
CA ILE A 12 -16.55 -5.87 -7.59
C ILE A 12 -15.17 -5.29 -7.89
N TYR A 13 -14.21 -6.10 -8.32
CA TYR A 13 -12.87 -5.63 -8.69
C TYR A 13 -12.89 -4.68 -9.88
N PHE A 14 -13.70 -4.95 -10.89
CA PHE A 14 -13.87 -4.08 -12.05
C PHE A 14 -14.42 -2.70 -11.64
N PHE A 15 -15.52 -2.68 -10.88
CA PHE A 15 -16.10 -1.44 -10.37
C PHE A 15 -15.13 -0.65 -9.47
N LEU A 16 -14.38 -1.32 -8.59
CA LEU A 16 -13.39 -0.67 -7.73
C LEU A 16 -12.23 -0.08 -8.52
N TYR A 17 -11.80 -0.77 -9.59
CA TYR A 17 -10.73 -0.30 -10.46
C TYR A 17 -11.17 0.94 -11.25
N ASP A 18 -12.35 0.89 -11.87
CA ASP A 18 -12.89 2.02 -12.64
C ASP A 18 -13.13 3.24 -11.75
N PHE A 19 -13.65 3.02 -10.54
CA PHE A 19 -13.80 4.08 -9.54
C PHE A 19 -12.45 4.70 -9.15
N SER A 20 -11.42 3.87 -8.96
CA SER A 20 -10.07 4.34 -8.64
C SER A 20 -9.45 5.15 -9.78
N PHE A 21 -9.71 4.75 -11.03
CA PHE A 21 -9.26 5.48 -12.21
C PHE A 21 -9.96 6.84 -12.30
N LEU A 22 -11.30 6.88 -12.16
CA LEU A 22 -12.05 8.13 -12.11
C LEU A 22 -11.55 9.06 -11.00
N LEU A 23 -11.34 8.52 -9.80
CA LEU A 23 -10.80 9.26 -8.66
C LEU A 23 -9.42 9.85 -8.97
N LEU A 24 -8.54 9.11 -9.66
CA LEU A 24 -7.24 9.62 -10.11
C LEU A 24 -7.40 10.85 -11.01
N PHE A 25 -8.25 10.80 -12.05
CA PHE A 25 -8.44 11.94 -12.94
C PHE A 25 -9.03 13.15 -12.22
N LEU A 26 -9.98 12.94 -11.30
CA LEU A 26 -10.55 14.03 -10.50
C LEU A 26 -9.50 14.67 -9.59
N LEU A 27 -8.68 13.85 -8.90
CA LEU A 27 -7.62 14.35 -8.03
C LEU A 27 -6.53 15.08 -8.83
N LEU A 28 -6.12 14.54 -9.99
CA LEU A 28 -5.17 15.18 -10.91
C LEU A 28 -5.68 16.53 -11.40
N GLY A 29 -6.94 16.58 -11.88
CA GLY A 29 -7.57 17.82 -12.32
C GLY A 29 -7.61 18.85 -11.19
N ALA A 30 -8.03 18.43 -9.99
CA ALA A 30 -8.13 19.30 -8.83
C ALA A 30 -6.76 19.85 -8.38
N ILE A 31 -5.70 19.03 -8.35
CA ILE A 31 -4.37 19.49 -7.92
C ILE A 31 -3.71 20.39 -8.96
N VAL A 32 -3.85 20.08 -10.26
CA VAL A 32 -3.31 20.92 -11.35
C VAL A 32 -4.05 22.25 -11.39
N TRP A 33 -5.37 22.23 -11.22
CA TRP A 33 -6.18 23.45 -11.12
C TRP A 33 -5.82 24.29 -9.90
N GLY A 34 -5.66 23.65 -8.73
CA GLY A 34 -5.23 24.29 -7.49
C GLY A 34 -3.86 24.95 -7.62
N LEU A 35 -2.89 24.24 -8.20
CA LEU A 35 -1.53 24.73 -8.45
C LEU A 35 -1.53 25.89 -9.46
N TYR A 36 -2.28 25.76 -10.57
CA TYR A 36 -2.43 26.83 -11.56
C TYR A 36 -3.01 28.10 -10.96
N ARG A 37 -4.08 27.97 -10.15
CA ARG A 37 -4.70 29.10 -9.45
C ARG A 37 -3.74 29.78 -8.47
N ASP A 38 -2.85 29.01 -7.84
CA ASP A 38 -1.88 29.55 -6.90
C ASP A 38 -0.67 30.21 -7.58
N LEU A 39 -0.28 29.74 -8.77
CA LEU A 39 0.77 30.35 -9.60
C LEU A 39 0.28 31.61 -10.35
N LYS A 40 -0.98 31.60 -10.83
CA LYS A 40 -1.55 32.70 -11.64
C LYS A 40 -1.61 34.05 -10.91
N ASP A 41 -1.88 34.04 -9.61
CA ASP A 41 -2.01 35.29 -8.84
C ASP A 41 -0.67 35.83 -8.30
N GLY A 42 0.43 35.21 -8.73
CA GLY A 42 1.79 35.68 -8.46
C GLY A 42 2.25 35.47 -7.02
N TRP A 43 3.58 35.45 -6.86
CA TRP A 43 4.27 35.24 -5.57
C TRP A 43 3.88 36.26 -4.49
N ILE A 44 3.37 37.44 -4.88
CA ILE A 44 3.19 38.61 -4.00
C ILE A 44 2.06 38.38 -3.00
N ASN A 45 1.10 37.53 -3.36
CA ASN A 45 -0.05 37.20 -2.53
C ASN A 45 0.03 35.78 -1.95
N SER A 46 0.83 34.86 -2.50
CA SER A 46 0.85 33.47 -2.07
C SER A 46 1.46 33.25 -0.68
N THR A 47 0.72 32.53 0.16
CA THR A 47 1.12 32.19 1.54
C THR A 47 2.33 31.26 1.60
N ARG A 48 2.58 30.46 0.54
CA ARG A 48 3.66 29.46 0.44
C ARG A 48 4.86 29.92 -0.40
N PHE A 49 4.66 30.82 -1.37
CA PHE A 49 5.64 31.18 -2.41
C PHE A 49 6.34 32.52 -2.13
N LYS A 50 6.98 32.65 -0.97
CA LYS A 50 7.71 33.89 -0.62
C LYS A 50 9.05 34.05 -1.32
N ASN A 51 9.64 32.95 -1.83
CA ASN A 51 10.96 32.87 -2.45
C ASN A 51 10.92 31.97 -3.70
N PRO A 52 11.80 32.14 -4.71
CA PRO A 52 11.73 31.35 -5.95
C PRO A 52 12.11 29.89 -5.70
N THR A 53 13.01 29.64 -4.74
CA THR A 53 13.32 28.30 -4.25
C THR A 53 12.10 27.59 -3.66
N ALA A 54 11.23 28.32 -2.94
CA ALA A 54 10.01 27.74 -2.35
C ALA A 54 9.00 27.32 -3.43
N VAL A 55 8.97 28.05 -4.57
CA VAL A 55 8.17 27.67 -5.75
C VAL A 55 8.65 26.36 -6.33
N ILE A 56 9.94 26.25 -6.62
CA ILE A 56 10.54 25.06 -7.22
C ILE A 56 10.32 23.83 -6.32
N VAL A 57 10.58 23.97 -5.01
CA VAL A 57 10.42 22.87 -4.06
C VAL A 57 8.97 22.38 -4.00
N THR A 58 8.00 23.29 -3.94
CA THR A 58 6.57 22.91 -3.89
C THR A 58 6.11 22.28 -5.19
N CYS A 59 6.49 22.83 -6.36
CA CYS A 59 6.12 22.25 -7.64
C CYS A 59 6.71 20.85 -7.82
N SER A 60 7.96 20.64 -7.38
CA SER A 60 8.62 19.33 -7.38
C SER A 60 7.91 18.33 -6.46
N ASP A 61 7.53 18.76 -5.26
CA ASP A 61 6.77 17.94 -4.30
C ASP A 61 5.41 17.52 -4.87
N VAL A 62 4.63 18.49 -5.40
CA VAL A 62 3.34 18.22 -6.06
C VAL A 62 3.51 17.24 -7.23
N LEU A 63 4.52 17.45 -8.08
CA LEU A 63 4.80 16.55 -9.20
C LEU A 63 5.16 15.13 -8.72
N SER A 64 5.96 15.02 -7.66
CA SER A 64 6.33 13.73 -7.06
C SER A 64 5.10 12.99 -6.54
N VAL A 65 4.19 13.69 -5.87
CA VAL A 65 2.92 13.11 -5.37
C VAL A 65 2.02 12.67 -6.52
N ILE A 66 1.90 13.47 -7.58
CA ILE A 66 1.15 13.12 -8.80
C ILE A 66 1.70 11.83 -9.42
N LEU A 67 3.02 11.75 -9.61
CA LEU A 67 3.67 10.59 -10.21
C LEU A 67 3.48 9.34 -9.34
N LEU A 68 3.70 9.46 -8.03
CA LEU A 68 3.60 8.33 -7.12
C LEU A 68 2.15 7.81 -7.00
N THR A 69 1.17 8.71 -6.99
CA THR A 69 -0.26 8.34 -6.99
C THR A 69 -0.65 7.68 -8.31
N SER A 70 -0.19 8.22 -9.44
CA SER A 70 -0.45 7.65 -10.77
C SER A 70 0.13 6.24 -10.89
N VAL A 71 1.40 6.06 -10.51
CA VAL A 71 2.05 4.74 -10.49
C VAL A 71 1.33 3.80 -9.53
N SER A 72 0.86 4.29 -8.37
CA SER A 72 0.10 3.49 -7.39
C SER A 72 -1.19 2.92 -7.99
N ILE A 73 -2.03 3.76 -8.60
CA ILE A 73 -3.32 3.35 -9.14
C ILE A 73 -3.16 2.54 -10.44
N LEU A 74 -2.39 3.07 -11.41
CA LEU A 74 -2.20 2.43 -12.72
C LEU A 74 -1.43 1.10 -12.61
N GLY A 75 -0.45 1.04 -11.71
CA GLY A 75 0.35 -0.16 -11.47
C GLY A 75 -0.30 -1.17 -10.52
N SER A 76 -1.42 -0.83 -9.87
CA SER A 76 -2.12 -1.71 -8.93
C SER A 76 -2.53 -3.06 -9.53
N PRO A 77 -3.22 -3.14 -10.70
CA PRO A 77 -3.69 -4.42 -11.24
C PRO A 77 -2.55 -5.39 -11.59
N PHE A 78 -1.44 -4.87 -12.13
CA PHE A 78 -0.28 -5.68 -12.46
C PHE A 78 0.36 -6.28 -11.20
N ARG A 79 0.60 -5.46 -10.17
CA ARG A 79 1.19 -5.91 -8.90
C ARG A 79 0.28 -6.87 -8.16
N TRP A 80 -1.03 -6.59 -8.14
CA TRP A 80 -2.00 -7.43 -7.46
C TRP A 80 -2.07 -8.83 -8.07
N LYS A 81 -2.05 -8.95 -9.40
CA LYS A 81 -2.06 -10.25 -10.08
C LYS A 81 -0.89 -11.15 -9.66
N HIS A 82 0.32 -10.57 -9.57
CA HIS A 82 1.51 -11.32 -9.12
C HIS A 82 1.43 -11.66 -7.63
N LEU A 83 1.00 -10.71 -6.80
CA LEU A 83 0.86 -10.90 -5.36
C LEU A 83 -0.17 -12.00 -5.03
N GLN A 84 -1.30 -12.01 -5.75
CA GLN A 84 -2.36 -13.01 -5.63
C GLN A 84 -1.83 -14.39 -5.99
N LEU A 85 -1.12 -14.52 -7.13
CA LEU A 85 -0.52 -15.78 -7.54
C LEU A 85 0.44 -16.35 -6.49
N VAL A 86 1.32 -15.52 -5.93
CA VAL A 86 2.26 -15.95 -4.87
C VAL A 86 1.50 -16.35 -3.61
N THR A 87 0.52 -15.56 -3.22
CA THR A 87 -0.29 -15.82 -2.02
C THR A 87 -1.08 -17.12 -2.14
N ASP A 88 -1.72 -17.36 -3.29
CA ASP A 88 -2.51 -18.56 -3.55
C ASP A 88 -1.64 -19.82 -3.51
N LYS A 89 -0.43 -19.76 -4.08
CA LYS A 89 0.53 -20.88 -4.01
C LYS A 89 0.98 -21.15 -2.57
N LEU A 90 1.25 -20.10 -1.79
CA LEU A 90 1.61 -20.26 -0.39
C LEU A 90 0.44 -20.76 0.47
N ILE A 91 -0.79 -20.40 0.16
CA ILE A 91 -1.99 -20.95 0.82
C ILE A 91 -2.10 -22.45 0.55
N GLN A 92 -1.95 -22.88 -0.72
CA GLN A 92 -1.98 -24.31 -1.08
C GLN A 92 -0.89 -25.11 -0.34
N ILE A 93 0.29 -24.52 -0.14
CA ILE A 93 1.37 -25.13 0.64
C ILE A 93 0.99 -25.20 2.13
N ASP A 94 0.53 -24.08 2.71
CA ASP A 94 0.10 -24.03 4.12
C ASP A 94 -1.00 -25.07 4.41
N GLU A 95 -1.96 -25.26 3.50
CA GLU A 95 -3.03 -26.28 3.59
C GLU A 95 -2.47 -27.70 3.56
N LYS A 96 -1.56 -28.01 2.62
CA LYS A 96 -0.91 -29.33 2.54
C LYS A 96 -0.07 -29.65 3.78
N LEU A 97 0.47 -28.63 4.44
CA LEU A 97 1.24 -28.76 5.67
C LEU A 97 0.35 -28.74 6.94
N GLY A 98 -0.97 -28.58 6.80
CA GLY A 98 -1.91 -28.52 7.93
C GLY A 98 -1.72 -27.27 8.81
N ILE A 99 -1.13 -26.20 8.26
CA ILE A 99 -0.76 -25.01 9.03
C ILE A 99 -1.95 -24.05 9.10
N VAL A 100 -2.52 -23.89 10.29
CA VAL A 100 -3.61 -22.94 10.52
C VAL A 100 -3.12 -21.48 10.42
N ALA A 101 -3.97 -20.61 9.89
CA ALA A 101 -3.69 -19.18 9.71
C ALA A 101 -3.23 -18.51 11.03
N PRO A 102 -2.06 -17.83 11.04
CA PRO A 102 -1.48 -17.32 12.27
C PRO A 102 -2.17 -16.03 12.75
N ARG A 103 -2.96 -16.11 13.84
CA ARG A 103 -3.60 -14.96 14.52
C ARG A 103 -2.66 -13.77 14.78
N ARG A 104 -1.37 -14.03 15.01
CA ARG A 104 -0.34 -13.01 15.26
C ARG A 104 -0.10 -12.09 14.05
N THR A 105 -0.09 -12.65 12.84
CA THR A 105 0.11 -11.86 11.61
C THR A 105 -1.05 -10.91 11.37
N ARG A 106 -2.30 -11.40 11.52
CA ARG A 106 -3.50 -10.58 11.44
C ARG A 106 -3.49 -9.43 12.45
N LYS A 107 -3.13 -9.69 13.71
CA LYS A 107 -3.01 -8.63 14.74
C LYS A 107 -1.97 -7.59 14.35
N PHE A 108 -0.79 -8.02 13.88
CA PHE A 108 0.26 -7.10 13.43
C PHE A 108 -0.21 -6.21 12.28
N SER A 109 -0.87 -6.78 11.26
CA SER A 109 -1.40 -6.01 10.13
C SER A 109 -2.44 -4.97 10.55
N ILE A 110 -3.36 -5.34 11.46
CA ILE A 110 -4.38 -4.41 11.99
C ILE A 110 -3.70 -3.27 12.75
N ILE A 111 -2.75 -3.59 13.64
CA ILE A 111 -2.04 -2.62 14.45
C ILE A 111 -1.26 -1.65 13.57
N LEU A 112 -0.46 -2.16 12.63
CA LEU A 112 0.33 -1.36 11.70
C LEU A 112 -0.57 -0.42 10.90
N THR A 113 -1.63 -0.95 10.29
CA THR A 113 -2.57 -0.15 9.49
C THR A 113 -3.24 0.93 10.34
N ALA A 114 -3.70 0.59 11.55
CA ALA A 114 -4.35 1.54 12.44
C ALA A 114 -3.41 2.68 12.87
N PHE A 115 -2.19 2.36 13.31
CA PHE A 115 -1.23 3.38 13.72
C PHE A 115 -0.83 4.30 12.57
N THR A 116 -0.59 3.76 11.37
CA THR A 116 -0.22 4.59 10.22
C THR A 116 -1.37 5.50 9.77
N LEU A 117 -2.62 5.02 9.78
CA LEU A 117 -3.78 5.84 9.45
C LEU A 117 -4.03 6.93 10.49
N ILE A 118 -3.93 6.61 11.78
CA ILE A 118 -4.05 7.60 12.86
C ILE A 118 -2.99 8.68 12.72
N TYR A 119 -1.74 8.29 12.47
CA TYR A 119 -0.64 9.22 12.27
C TYR A 119 -0.87 10.15 11.08
N LEU A 120 -1.32 9.61 9.95
CA LEU A 120 -1.62 10.40 8.76
C LEU A 120 -2.76 11.40 9.00
N LEU A 121 -3.83 10.97 9.67
CA LEU A 121 -4.96 11.83 10.03
C LEU A 121 -4.53 12.93 10.99
N MET A 122 -3.70 12.63 11.99
CA MET A 122 -3.17 13.63 12.93
C MET A 122 -2.35 14.69 12.20
N ILE A 123 -1.39 14.29 11.36
CA ILE A 123 -0.57 15.24 10.61
C ILE A 123 -1.40 16.08 9.65
N SER A 124 -2.30 15.45 8.90
CA SER A 124 -3.16 16.17 7.95
C SER A 124 -4.05 17.19 8.69
N SER A 125 -4.58 16.81 9.84
CA SER A 125 -5.41 17.71 10.67
C SER A 125 -4.58 18.88 11.22
N LEU A 126 -3.36 18.62 11.71
CA LEU A 126 -2.46 19.64 12.21
C LEU A 126 -2.08 20.65 11.11
N ASP A 127 -1.79 20.17 9.91
CA ASP A 127 -1.40 21.01 8.78
C ASP A 127 -2.58 21.92 8.35
N ILE A 128 -3.80 21.36 8.27
CA ILE A 128 -5.03 22.14 8.05
C ILE A 128 -5.22 23.19 9.16
N CYS A 129 -5.03 22.83 10.43
CA CYS A 129 -5.17 23.76 11.55
C CYS A 129 -4.16 24.90 11.50
N ILE A 130 -2.90 24.61 11.20
CA ILE A 130 -1.82 25.60 11.08
C ILE A 130 -2.13 26.56 9.93
N TRP A 131 -2.58 26.02 8.80
CA TRP A 131 -2.91 26.82 7.63
C TRP A 131 -4.15 27.68 7.84
N ASP A 132 -5.20 27.14 8.44
CA ASP A 132 -6.41 27.89 8.78
C ASP A 132 -6.04 29.07 9.70
N ARG A 133 -5.23 28.84 10.73
CA ARG A 133 -4.70 29.91 11.60
C ARG A 133 -3.89 30.95 10.85
N ALA A 134 -2.95 30.52 10.00
CA ALA A 134 -2.10 31.42 9.22
C ALA A 134 -2.90 32.27 8.22
N SER A 135 -3.94 31.68 7.59
CA SER A 135 -4.82 32.37 6.64
C SER A 135 -5.67 33.45 7.31
N ARG A 136 -6.19 33.17 8.51
CA ARG A 136 -6.97 34.14 9.31
C ARG A 136 -6.13 35.34 9.73
N GLN A 137 -4.85 35.13 10.06
CA GLN A 137 -3.94 36.21 10.47
C GLN A 137 -3.54 37.13 9.32
N THR A 138 -3.41 36.59 8.10
CA THR A 138 -2.91 37.38 6.97
C THR A 138 -3.99 38.16 6.22
N LYS A 139 -5.30 37.90 6.45
CA LYS A 139 -6.48 38.53 5.79
C LYS A 139 -6.44 38.61 4.25
N LYS A 140 -5.40 38.11 3.60
CA LYS A 140 -5.12 38.26 2.16
C LYS A 140 -5.81 37.22 1.27
N MET A 141 -6.40 36.17 1.83
CA MET A 141 -6.87 35.03 1.05
C MET A 141 -8.16 34.43 1.61
N ILE A 142 -9.28 35.09 1.34
CA ILE A 142 -10.63 34.58 1.67
C ILE A 142 -10.96 33.34 0.80
N ASP A 143 -10.44 33.28 -0.44
CA ASP A 143 -10.81 32.25 -1.43
C ASP A 143 -9.73 31.20 -1.75
N LYS A 144 -8.56 31.25 -1.10
CA LYS A 144 -7.39 30.39 -1.41
C LYS A 144 -6.86 29.60 -0.21
N GLY A 145 -7.77 29.24 0.68
CA GLY A 145 -7.45 28.48 1.88
C GLY A 145 -7.05 27.02 1.63
N PRO A 146 -7.07 26.19 2.68
CA PRO A 146 -6.65 24.77 2.69
C PRO A 146 -7.32 23.91 1.61
N ILE A 147 -8.50 24.32 1.11
CA ILE A 147 -9.28 23.62 0.10
C ILE A 147 -8.52 23.41 -1.21
N ASN A 148 -7.66 24.37 -1.63
CA ASN A 148 -6.87 24.21 -2.88
C ASN A 148 -5.89 23.05 -2.84
N TYR A 149 -5.43 22.71 -1.64
CA TYR A 149 -4.43 21.68 -1.42
C TYR A 149 -5.04 20.44 -0.77
N SER A 150 -6.35 20.43 -0.52
CA SER A 150 -7.11 19.23 -0.13
C SER A 150 -6.85 18.02 -1.04
N PRO A 151 -6.76 18.15 -2.38
CA PRO A 151 -6.49 17.00 -3.24
C PRO A 151 -5.13 16.35 -2.96
N LEU A 152 -4.15 17.14 -2.51
CA LEU A 152 -2.81 16.66 -2.18
C LEU A 152 -2.82 15.74 -0.95
N TYR A 153 -3.61 16.05 0.08
CA TYR A 153 -3.79 15.16 1.22
C TYR A 153 -4.51 13.86 0.85
N PHE A 154 -5.52 13.93 -0.03
CA PHE A 154 -6.17 12.72 -0.54
C PHE A 154 -5.19 11.83 -1.35
N MET A 155 -4.31 12.42 -2.15
CA MET A 155 -3.25 11.69 -2.84
C MET A 155 -2.28 11.01 -1.87
N TYR A 156 -1.87 11.69 -0.79
CA TYR A 156 -1.06 11.07 0.26
C TYR A 156 -1.76 9.89 0.93
N VAL A 157 -3.07 9.97 1.17
CA VAL A 157 -3.86 8.84 1.69
C VAL A 157 -3.78 7.65 0.74
N VAL A 158 -3.93 7.86 -0.57
CA VAL A 158 -3.80 6.79 -1.58
C VAL A 158 -2.42 6.15 -1.53
N ILE A 159 -1.37 6.96 -1.52
CA ILE A 159 0.03 6.49 -1.46
C ILE A 159 0.25 5.65 -0.20
N ILE A 160 -0.11 6.18 0.98
CA ILE A 160 0.11 5.50 2.26
C ILE A 160 -0.69 4.20 2.36
N ILE A 161 -1.93 4.17 1.90
CA ILE A 161 -2.73 2.93 1.87
C ILE A 161 -2.05 1.88 0.99
N MET A 162 -1.55 2.27 -0.19
CA MET A 162 -0.85 1.35 -1.08
C MET A 162 0.44 0.80 -0.46
N GLU A 163 1.24 1.65 0.17
CA GLU A 163 2.47 1.25 0.87
C GLU A 163 2.17 0.30 2.04
N ILE A 164 1.13 0.57 2.83
CA ILE A 164 0.70 -0.32 3.93
C ILE A 164 0.29 -1.70 3.37
N GLN A 165 -0.51 -1.73 2.30
CA GLN A 165 -0.94 -2.99 1.68
C GLN A 165 0.26 -3.80 1.19
N TYR A 166 1.22 -3.14 0.55
CA TYR A 166 2.44 -3.78 0.09
C TYR A 166 3.31 -4.30 1.24
N ALA A 167 3.51 -3.49 2.29
CA ALA A 167 4.28 -3.87 3.48
C ALA A 167 3.65 -5.06 4.23
N VAL A 168 2.33 -5.02 4.45
CA VAL A 168 1.59 -6.11 5.09
C VAL A 168 1.66 -7.39 4.27
N SER A 169 1.49 -7.30 2.96
CA SER A 169 1.52 -8.47 2.08
C SER A 169 2.90 -9.10 2.04
N THR A 170 3.94 -8.28 1.91
CA THR A 170 5.34 -8.74 1.93
C THR A 170 5.69 -9.38 3.27
N TYR A 171 5.26 -8.79 4.38
CA TYR A 171 5.44 -9.36 5.72
C TYR A 171 4.77 -10.74 5.84
N ASN A 172 3.51 -10.85 5.40
CA ASN A 172 2.76 -12.11 5.47
C ASN A 172 3.40 -13.21 4.61
N ILE A 173 3.86 -12.86 3.41
CA ILE A 173 4.62 -13.76 2.54
C ILE A 173 5.92 -14.20 3.22
N GLY A 174 6.68 -13.26 3.80
CA GLY A 174 7.91 -13.57 4.52
C GLY A 174 7.69 -14.52 5.71
N GLN A 175 6.62 -14.32 6.49
CA GLN A 175 6.26 -15.22 7.60
C GLN A 175 5.87 -16.63 7.11
N ARG A 176 5.26 -16.75 5.93
CA ARG A 176 4.99 -18.06 5.30
C ARG A 176 6.28 -18.76 4.88
N PHE A 177 7.20 -18.06 4.23
CA PHE A 177 8.51 -18.63 3.87
C PHE A 177 9.33 -19.08 5.09
N ILE A 178 9.37 -18.29 6.17
CA ILE A 178 10.07 -18.68 7.40
C ILE A 178 9.49 -19.98 7.97
N ARG A 179 8.16 -20.14 7.95
CA ARG A 179 7.50 -21.37 8.44
C ARG A 179 7.80 -22.56 7.53
N LEU A 180 7.75 -22.36 6.22
CA LEU A 180 8.12 -23.39 5.25
C LEU A 180 9.55 -23.87 5.45
N ASN A 181 10.49 -22.94 5.63
CA ASN A 181 11.90 -23.26 5.87
C ASN A 181 12.09 -24.07 7.17
N LYS A 182 11.39 -23.71 8.25
CA LYS A 182 11.41 -24.49 9.50
C LYS A 182 10.82 -25.88 9.33
N CYS A 183 9.75 -26.02 8.55
CA CYS A 183 9.17 -27.32 8.24
C CYS A 183 10.17 -28.19 7.47
N LEU A 184 10.82 -27.63 6.45
CA LEU A 184 11.86 -28.31 5.68
C LEU A 184 13.06 -28.71 6.56
N GLU A 185 13.52 -27.80 7.42
CA GLU A 185 14.61 -28.08 8.38
C GLU A 185 14.24 -29.24 9.31
N ASN A 186 13.02 -29.24 9.86
CA ASN A 186 12.55 -30.32 10.72
C ASN A 186 12.50 -31.65 9.97
N VAL A 187 11.98 -31.67 8.74
CA VAL A 187 11.92 -32.89 7.91
C VAL A 187 13.33 -33.42 7.63
N LEU A 188 14.29 -32.54 7.30
CA LEU A 188 15.69 -32.92 7.07
C LEU A 188 16.37 -33.44 8.34
N ARG A 189 16.16 -32.79 9.50
CA ARG A 189 16.76 -33.20 10.78
C ARG A 189 16.16 -34.47 11.34
N THR A 190 14.89 -34.76 11.06
CA THR A 190 14.21 -35.96 11.60
C THR A 190 14.69 -37.25 10.90
N GLY A 191 15.56 -37.18 9.89
CA GLY A 191 16.12 -38.37 9.22
C GLY A 191 15.11 -39.22 8.46
N SER A 192 13.82 -38.89 8.51
CA SER A 192 12.73 -39.62 7.86
C SER A 192 12.93 -39.72 6.36
N ILE A 193 13.50 -38.70 5.72
CA ILE A 193 13.86 -38.76 4.29
C ILE A 193 15.05 -39.72 4.08
N THR A 194 16.07 -39.70 4.95
CA THR A 194 17.22 -40.60 4.82
C THR A 194 16.79 -42.06 4.98
N ASP A 195 15.92 -42.39 5.94
CA ASP A 195 15.41 -43.75 6.11
C ASP A 195 14.44 -44.17 5.00
N HIS A 196 13.60 -43.26 4.49
CA HIS A 196 12.69 -43.56 3.39
C HIS A 196 13.45 -43.73 2.06
N PHE A 197 14.40 -42.86 1.75
CA PHE A 197 15.29 -43.01 0.60
C PHE A 197 16.18 -44.23 0.72
N ARG A 198 16.71 -44.55 1.90
CA ARG A 198 17.54 -45.75 2.12
C ARG A 198 16.72 -47.03 1.95
N LYS A 199 15.42 -46.99 2.28
CA LYS A 199 14.47 -48.08 2.05
C LYS A 199 14.09 -48.21 0.56
N ASP A 200 13.86 -47.09 -0.14
CA ASP A 200 13.52 -47.07 -1.57
C ASP A 200 14.72 -47.39 -2.48
N LEU A 201 15.95 -47.04 -2.06
CA LEU A 201 17.20 -47.40 -2.72
C LEU A 201 17.66 -48.83 -2.39
N GLY A 202 16.90 -49.59 -1.60
CA GLY A 202 17.24 -50.98 -1.24
C GLY A 202 18.51 -51.13 -0.39
N LEU A 203 19.00 -50.05 0.22
CA LEU A 203 20.21 -50.02 1.07
C LEU A 203 19.92 -50.41 2.54
N GLY A 204 18.76 -51.00 2.78
CA GLY A 204 18.32 -51.52 4.07
C GLY A 204 18.73 -52.98 4.27
N LYS A 205 19.89 -53.17 4.92
CA LYS A 205 20.47 -54.43 5.45
C LYS A 205 21.13 -55.37 4.44
N LEU A 206 22.43 -55.16 4.23
CA LEU A 206 23.41 -56.24 4.09
C LEU A 206 24.13 -56.35 5.44
N ASN A 207 23.64 -57.22 6.32
CA ASN A 207 24.47 -57.79 7.38
C ASN A 207 24.80 -59.23 6.95
N PRO A 208 26.08 -59.66 6.96
CA PRO A 208 26.39 -61.08 7.08
C PRO A 208 25.98 -61.62 8.46
#